data_AF-A0A1C4C1U3-F1
#
_entry.id   AF-A0A1C4C1U3-F1
#
_cell.length_a   1.000
_cell.length_b   1.000
_cell.length_c   1.000
_cell.angle_alpha   90.00
_cell.angle_beta   90.00
_cell.angle_gamma   90.00
#
_symmetry.space_group_name_H-M   'P 1'
#
loop_
_entity.id
_entity.type
_entity.pdbx_description
1 polymer ?
#
loop_
_entity_poly.entity_id
_entity_poly.type
_entity_poly.pdbx_seq_one_letter_code
_entity_poly.pdbx_strand_id
1 'polypeptide(L)'
;MVEAKIVDEISTEEAWARIKFPLNDFKNYIKTNRFKRKDLADQIGVSKKYVDDLLDIKAGGPNAVINYQKLMNITGFKGENIYIHK
;
A
#
# COMPACT_ATOMS: atom_id res chain seq x y z
N MET A 1 -10.17 21.10 -33.97
CA MET A 1 -10.91 20.07 -33.23
C MET A 1 -9.98 19.58 -32.14
N VAL A 2 -10.21 19.98 -30.90
CA VAL A 2 -9.44 19.49 -29.75
C VAL A 2 -10.33 18.45 -29.11
N GLU A 3 -10.05 17.18 -29.39
CA GLU A 3 -10.73 16.07 -28.73
C GLU A 3 -10.39 16.12 -27.24
N ALA A 4 -11.36 16.55 -26.43
CA ALA A 4 -11.28 16.49 -24.99
C ALA A 4 -11.14 15.02 -24.61
N LYS A 5 -9.91 14.64 -24.25
CA LYS A 5 -9.60 13.36 -23.61
C LYS A 5 -10.59 13.15 -22.48
N ILE A 6 -11.34 12.06 -22.56
CA ILE A 6 -12.19 11.54 -21.50
C ILE A 6 -11.31 11.45 -20.24
N VAL A 7 -11.47 12.40 -19.33
CA VAL A 7 -11.07 12.22 -17.94
C VAL A 7 -12.20 11.41 -17.37
N ASP A 8 -12.05 10.09 -17.30
CA ASP A 8 -12.98 9.27 -16.53
C ASP A 8 -12.95 9.84 -15.09
N GLU A 9 -14.02 10.56 -14.73
CA GLU A 9 -14.24 11.08 -13.39
C GLU A 9 -14.47 9.88 -12.47
N ILE A 10 -13.37 9.29 -12.02
CA ILE A 10 -13.39 8.27 -10.98
C ILE A 10 -14.02 8.88 -9.74
N SER A 11 -15.05 8.21 -9.22
CA SER A 11 -15.67 8.61 -7.96
C SER A 11 -14.64 8.60 -6.82
N THR A 12 -14.89 9.39 -5.78
CA THR A 12 -14.04 9.39 -4.58
C THR A 12 -13.94 7.99 -3.97
N GLU A 13 -15.02 7.21 -4.04
CA GLU A 13 -15.08 5.82 -3.55
C GLU A 13 -14.17 4.89 -4.36
N GLU A 14 -14.19 4.99 -5.69
CA GLU A 14 -13.30 4.22 -6.57
C GLU A 14 -11.83 4.61 -6.38
N ALA A 15 -11.54 5.90 -6.21
CA ALA A 15 -10.20 6.38 -5.89
C ALA A 15 -9.69 5.78 -4.55
N TRP A 16 -10.54 5.75 -3.52
CA TRP A 16 -10.22 5.10 -2.25
C TRP A 16 -10.04 3.59 -2.37
N ALA A 17 -10.88 2.92 -3.16
CA ALA A 17 -10.76 1.48 -3.41
C ALA A 17 -9.44 1.14 -4.09
N ARG A 18 -9.02 1.92 -5.10
CA ARG A 18 -7.73 1.77 -5.79
C ARG A 18 -6.52 1.91 -4.87
N ILE A 19 -6.62 2.68 -3.79
CA ILE A 19 -5.55 2.83 -2.79
C ILE A 19 -5.61 1.71 -1.74
N LYS A 20 -6.80 1.38 -1.23
CA LYS A 20 -6.96 0.38 -0.18
C LYS A 20 -6.64 -1.04 -0.66
N PHE A 21 -6.94 -1.36 -1.92
CA PHE A 21 -6.74 -2.71 -2.44
C PHE A 21 -5.26 -3.13 -2.45
N PRO A 22 -4.31 -2.35 -3.00
CA PRO A 22 -2.88 -2.64 -2.90
C PRO A 22 -2.36 -2.75 -1.47
N LEU A 23 -2.87 -1.92 -0.54
CA LEU A 23 -2.46 -1.97 0.86
C LEU A 23 -2.94 -3.24 1.57
N ASN A 24 -4.15 -3.70 1.25
CA ASN A 24 -4.66 -4.98 1.74
C ASN A 24 -3.89 -6.17 1.16
N ASP A 25 -3.57 -6.12 -0.14
CA ASP A 25 -2.74 -7.14 -0.77
C ASP A 25 -1.35 -7.21 -0.13
N PHE A 26 -0.74 -6.04 0.09
CA PHE A 26 0.52 -5.95 0.82
C PHE A 26 0.43 -6.54 2.24
N LYS A 27 -0.61 -6.19 3.01
CA LYS A 27 -0.85 -6.77 4.34
C LYS A 27 -0.89 -8.30 4.29
N ASN A 28 -1.61 -8.85 3.32
CA ASN A 28 -1.74 -10.29 3.12
C ASN A 28 -0.42 -10.92 2.72
N TYR A 29 0.31 -10.33 1.78
CA TYR A 29 1.65 -10.77 1.39
C TYR A 29 2.56 -10.92 2.61
N ILE A 30 2.55 -9.92 3.50
CA ILE A 30 3.41 -10.01 4.68
C ILE A 30 2.97 -11.14 5.63
N LYS A 31 1.65 -11.33 5.79
CA LYS A 31 1.10 -12.42 6.62
C LYS A 31 1.46 -13.80 6.05
N THR A 32 1.28 -14.00 4.75
CA THR A 32 1.54 -15.26 4.05
C THR A 32 3.01 -15.65 4.11
N ASN A 33 3.90 -14.68 3.90
CA ASN A 33 5.36 -14.90 3.95
C ASN A 33 5.92 -14.88 5.39
N ARG A 34 5.07 -14.74 6.41
CA ARG A 34 5.44 -14.81 7.84
C ARG A 34 6.54 -13.83 8.25
N PHE A 35 6.64 -12.65 7.62
CA PHE A 35 7.62 -11.66 8.08
C PHE A 35 7.28 -11.22 9.50
N LYS A 36 8.30 -11.18 10.35
CA LYS A 36 8.15 -10.69 11.71
C LYS A 36 8.02 -9.17 11.70
N ARG A 37 6.93 -8.67 12.29
CA ARG A 37 6.66 -7.22 12.39
C ARG A 37 7.77 -6.48 13.11
N LYS A 38 8.42 -7.12 14.09
CA LYS A 38 9.56 -6.57 14.82
C LYS A 38 10.76 -6.35 13.89
N ASP A 39 11.17 -7.38 13.15
CA ASP A 39 12.30 -7.30 12.23
C ASP A 39 12.07 -6.22 11.15
N LEU A 40 10.84 -6.11 10.63
CA LEU A 40 10.47 -5.05 9.70
C LEU A 40 10.58 -3.66 10.33
N ALA A 41 10.13 -3.52 11.58
CA ALA A 41 10.19 -2.27 12.32
C ALA A 41 11.63 -1.84 12.59
N ASP A 42 12.48 -2.79 13.00
CA ASP A 42 13.91 -2.58 13.24
C ASP A 42 14.62 -2.14 11.96
N GLN A 43 14.28 -2.72 10.80
CA GLN A 43 14.88 -2.36 9.51
C GLN A 43 14.51 -0.95 9.01
N ILE A 44 13.31 -0.45 9.34
CA ILE A 44 12.88 0.90 8.93
C ILE A 44 13.00 1.94 10.05
N GLY A 45 13.51 1.55 11.22
CA GLY A 45 13.76 2.44 12.36
C GLY A 45 12.49 2.97 13.04
N VAL A 46 11.44 2.16 13.13
CA VAL A 46 10.16 2.54 13.77
C VAL A 46 9.75 1.52 14.83
N SER A 47 8.69 1.80 15.59
CA SER A 47 8.17 0.84 16.55
C SER A 47 7.38 -0.29 15.88
N LYS A 48 7.40 -1.49 16.47
CA LYS A 48 6.54 -2.61 16.04
C LYS A 48 5.07 -2.19 15.95
N LYS A 49 4.60 -1.43 16.95
CA LYS A 49 3.23 -0.92 16.99
C LYS A 49 2.91 -0.06 15.76
N TYR A 50 3.83 0.79 15.35
CA TYR A 50 3.63 1.64 14.18
C TYR A 50 3.58 0.82 12.88
N VAL A 51 4.37 -0.26 12.77
CA VAL A 51 4.23 -1.21 11.66
C VAL A 51 2.87 -1.88 11.68
N ASP A 52 2.39 -2.33 12.84
CA ASP A 52 1.04 -2.91 12.98
C ASP A 52 -0.05 -1.91 12.56
N ASP A 53 0.06 -0.64 12.99
CA ASP A 53 -0.88 0.43 12.63
C ASP A 53 -0.83 0.77 11.12
N LEU A 54 0.33 0.68 10.46
CA LEU A 54 0.44 0.77 9.01
C LEU A 54 -0.32 -0.37 8.34
N LEU A 55 -0.07 -1.62 8.71
CA LEU A 55 -0.68 -2.78 8.03
C LEU A 55 -2.18 -2.93 8.33
N ASP A 56 -2.66 -2.31 9.41
CA ASP A 56 -4.07 -2.15 9.69
C ASP A 56 -4.71 -0.93 9.00
N ILE A 57 -3.95 -0.18 8.19
CA ILE A 57 -4.40 1.02 7.47
C ILE A 57 -4.95 2.07 8.46
N LYS A 58 -4.39 2.11 9.68
CA LYS A 58 -4.72 3.10 10.72
C LYS A 58 -3.77 4.30 10.68
N ALA A 59 -2.56 4.10 10.17
CA ALA A 59 -1.59 5.17 9.96
C ALA A 59 -1.79 5.82 8.57
N GLY A 60 -1.85 7.17 8.56
CA GLY A 60 -2.02 7.96 7.35
C GLY A 60 -1.00 9.09 7.23
N GLY A 61 -1.07 9.83 6.12
CA GLY A 61 -0.21 10.97 5.82
C GLY A 61 1.11 10.61 5.13
N PRO A 62 1.96 11.61 4.83
CA PRO A 62 3.16 11.45 4.01
C PRO A 62 4.15 10.43 4.57
N ASN A 63 4.35 10.43 5.89
CA ASN A 63 5.25 9.47 6.55
C ASN A 63 4.76 8.03 6.44
N ALA A 64 3.44 7.80 6.47
CA ALA A 64 2.90 6.46 6.28
C ALA A 64 3.21 5.94 4.87
N VAL A 65 3.05 6.78 3.84
CA VAL A 65 3.36 6.46 2.44
C VAL A 65 4.84 6.08 2.28
N ILE A 66 5.75 6.89 2.84
CA ILE A 66 7.20 6.61 2.80
C ILE A 66 7.51 5.27 3.47
N ASN A 67 6.89 4.98 4.62
CA ASN A 67 7.15 3.74 5.34
C ASN A 67 6.53 2.52 4.64
N TYR A 68 5.38 2.64 3.97
CA TYR A 68 4.88 1.59 3.09
C TYR A 68 5.87 1.28 1.96
N GLN A 69 6.40 2.31 1.28
CA GLN A 69 7.37 2.12 0.21
C GLN A 69 8.64 1.41 0.69
N LYS A 70 9.16 1.80 1.87
CA LYS A 70 10.31 1.12 2.49
C LYS A 70 10.00 -0.35 2.76
N LEU A 71 8.84 -0.64 3.36
CA LEU A 71 8.43 -2.01 3.68
C LEU A 71 8.25 -2.85 2.41
N MET A 72 7.61 -2.31 1.37
CA MET A 72 7.43 -2.99 0.08
C MET A 72 8.78 -3.32 -0.57
N ASN A 73 9.72 -2.37 -0.55
CA ASN A 73 11.06 -2.58 -1.11
C ASN A 73 11.83 -3.69 -0.37
N ILE A 74 11.86 -3.64 0.97
CA ILE A 74 12.55 -4.63 1.81
C ILE A 74 11.95 -6.03 1.66
N THR A 75 10.62 -6.11 1.53
CA THR A 75 9.91 -7.39 1.47
C THR A 75 9.82 -7.94 0.05
N GLY A 76 10.31 -7.19 -0.94
CA GLY A 76 10.25 -7.53 -2.36
C GLY A 76 8.83 -7.53 -2.94
N PHE A 77 7.86 -6.92 -2.27
CA PHE A 77 6.49 -6.83 -2.76
C PHE A 77 6.44 -5.94 -4.00
N LYS A 78 6.05 -6.52 -5.14
CA LYS A 78 6.00 -5.80 -6.42
C LYS A 78 4.63 -5.21 -6.75
N GLY A 79 3.60 -5.55 -5.98
CA GLY A 79 2.21 -5.22 -6.29
C GLY A 79 1.81 -5.82 -7.64
N GLU A 80 1.09 -6.94 -7.65
CA GLU A 80 0.48 -7.36 -8.90
C GLU A 80 -0.59 -6.33 -9.24
N ASN A 81 -0.30 -5.53 -10.27
CA ASN A 81 -1.17 -4.51 -10.80
C ASN A 81 -2.30 -5.20 -11.60
N ILE A 82 -3.13 -6.00 -10.94
CA ILE A 82 -4.30 -6.65 -11.57
C ILE A 82 -5.46 -5.66 -11.56
N TYR A 83 -5.34 -4.61 -12.37
CA TYR A 83 -6.48 -3.96 -13.01
C TYR A 83 -6.05 -3.59 -14.43
N ILE A 84 -5.70 -4.59 -15.23
CA ILE A 84 -5.82 -4.47 -16.68
C ILE A 84 -7.32 -4.60 -16.95
N HIS A 85 -8.00 -3.48 -17.19
CA HIS A 85 -9.32 -3.52 -17.82
C HIS A 85 -9.18 -4.35 -19.10
N LYS A 86 -9.81 -5.52 -19.13
CA LYS A 86 -10.13 -6.24 -20.35
C LYS A 86 -11.49 -5.79 -20.84
#